data_AF-A0A1G0AGQ1-F1
#
_entry.id   AF-A0A1G0AGQ1-F1
#
_cell.length_a   1.000
_cell.length_b   1.000
_cell.length_c   1.000
_cell.angle_alpha   90.00
_cell.angle_beta   90.00
_cell.angle_gamma   90.00
#
_symmetry.space_group_name_H-M   'P 1'
#
loop_
_entity.id
_entity.type
_entity.pdbx_description
1 polymer ?
#
loop_
_entity_poly.entity_id
_entity_poly.type
_entity_poly.pdbx_seq_one_letter_code
_entity_poly.pdbx_strand_id
1 'polypeptide(L)'
;MRAAWLVGPAFFVAGLALLAFALVRGEATLSLVLVVPVVSATGVLGGAGILLMVLAFLLTFLLWPFKSARLESASPVPPPAPPSSEELPAGGRRWGGVVFLGPIPVVFGSDVRVTRAMLVVAVVSFLALVVLTVLSLLAI
;
A
#
# COMPACT_ATOMS: atom_id res chain seq x y z
N MET A 1 -36.14 0.05 14.89
CA MET A 1 -34.82 -0.65 14.90
C MET A 1 -33.81 -0.11 13.87
N ARG A 2 -34.18 0.75 12.90
CA ARG A 2 -33.24 1.30 11.89
C ARG A 2 -32.33 2.45 12.39
N ALA A 3 -32.73 3.16 13.45
CA ALA A 3 -32.00 4.33 13.97
C ALA A 3 -30.73 3.97 14.75
N ALA A 4 -30.65 2.77 15.35
CA ALA A 4 -29.51 2.35 16.17
C ALA A 4 -28.19 2.27 15.38
N TRP A 5 -28.26 2.07 14.07
CA TRP A 5 -27.09 1.93 13.21
C TRP A 5 -26.40 3.28 12.92
N LEU A 6 -27.11 4.40 13.08
CA LEU A 6 -26.59 5.75 12.87
C LEU A 6 -25.99 6.37 14.13
N VAL A 7 -26.24 5.76 15.29
CA VAL A 7 -25.75 6.25 16.58
C VAL A 7 -24.23 6.22 16.63
N GLY A 8 -23.61 5.11 16.20
CA GLY A 8 -22.14 4.98 16.15
C GLY A 8 -21.47 6.06 15.28
N PRO A 9 -21.86 6.21 14.00
CA PRO A 9 -21.35 7.27 13.14
C PRO A 9 -21.57 8.68 13.72
N ALA A 10 -22.74 8.96 14.29
CA ALA A 10 -23.05 10.26 14.88
C ALA A 10 -22.11 10.59 16.06
N PHE A 11 -21.88 9.63 16.96
CA PHE A 11 -20.93 9.81 18.07
C PHE A 11 -19.49 9.97 17.59
N PHE A 12 -19.07 9.24 16.54
CA PHE A 12 -17.73 9.38 15.97
C PHE A 12 -17.50 10.78 15.39
N VAL A 13 -18.46 11.29 14.60
CA VAL A 13 -18.38 12.64 14.01
C VAL A 13 -18.41 13.71 15.11
N ALA A 14 -19.29 13.57 16.11
CA ALA A 14 -19.34 14.48 17.25
C ALA A 14 -18.02 14.49 18.04
N GLY A 15 -17.42 13.32 18.27
CA GLY A 15 -16.12 13.19 18.91
C GLY A 15 -15.01 13.87 18.12
N LEU A 16 -14.98 13.69 16.79
CA LEU A 16 -14.01 14.33 15.90
C LEU A 16 -14.15 15.86 15.92
N ALA A 17 -15.39 16.36 15.91
CA ALA A 17 -15.68 17.80 15.99
C ALA A 17 -15.22 18.42 17.32
N LEU A 18 -15.46 17.72 18.44
CA LEU A 18 -15.00 18.15 19.77
C LEU A 18 -13.47 18.16 19.85
N LEU A 19 -12.79 17.13 19.32
CA LEU A 19 -11.32 17.09 19.28
C LEU A 19 -10.74 18.23 18.46
N ALA A 20 -11.32 18.51 17.28
CA ALA A 20 -10.93 19.62 16.42
C ALA A 20 -11.10 20.98 17.14
N PHE A 21 -12.20 21.15 17.88
CA PHE A 21 -12.46 22.36 18.64
C PHE A 21 -11.46 22.56 19.80
N ALA A 22 -11.14 21.49 20.53
CA ALA A 22 -10.15 21.51 21.60
C ALA A 22 -8.73 21.84 21.08
N LEU A 23 -8.37 21.38 19.87
CA LEU A 23 -7.11 21.73 19.21
C LEU A 23 -7.03 23.23 18.89
N VAL A 24 -8.11 23.84 18.38
CA VAL A 24 -8.16 25.28 18.09
C VAL A 24 -8.04 26.13 19.35
N ARG A 25 -8.56 25.66 20.48
CA ARG A 25 -8.42 26.34 21.79
C ARG A 25 -7.05 26.15 22.45
N GLY A 26 -6.19 25.29 21.90
CA GLY A 26 -4.93 24.90 22.55
C GLY A 26 -5.12 24.01 23.78
N GLU A 27 -6.33 23.47 23.98
CA GLU A 27 -6.66 22.55 25.08
C GLU A 27 -6.28 21.09 24.75
N ALA A 28 -5.98 20.80 23.48
CA ALA A 28 -5.52 19.50 23.01
C ALA A 28 -4.25 19.64 22.17
N THR A 29 -3.41 18.60 22.18
CA THR A 29 -2.22 18.47 21.32
C THR A 29 -2.32 17.18 20.51
N LEU A 30 -2.11 17.28 19.19
CA LEU A 30 -2.10 16.14 18.29
C LEU A 30 -0.66 15.62 18.14
N SER A 31 -0.40 14.41 18.64
CA SER A 31 0.91 13.75 18.54
C SER A 31 0.78 12.46 17.74
N LEU A 32 1.64 12.28 16.73
CA LEU A 32 1.78 11.00 16.04
C LEU A 32 2.81 10.15 16.79
N VAL A 33 2.34 9.09 17.45
CA VAL A 33 3.24 8.11 18.09
C VAL A 33 3.53 7.00 17.09
N LEU A 34 4.70 7.06 16.45
CA LEU A 34 5.19 5.98 15.58
C LEU A 34 5.77 4.85 16.45
N VAL A 35 5.04 3.75 16.59
CA VAL A 35 5.56 2.54 17.27
C VAL A 35 6.34 1.71 16.25
N VAL A 36 7.66 1.70 16.37
CA VAL A 36 8.54 0.84 15.54
C VAL A 36 8.85 -0.44 16.33
N PRO A 37 8.21 -1.59 16.02
CA PRO A 37 8.54 -2.83 16.69
C PRO A 37 9.96 -3.28 16.29
N VAL A 38 10.86 -3.37 17.26
CA VAL A 38 12.22 -3.89 17.07
C VAL A 38 12.32 -5.22 17.80
N VAL A 39 12.65 -6.28 17.06
CA VAL A 39 12.91 -7.61 17.63
C VAL A 39 14.42 -7.85 17.59
N SER A 40 15.06 -7.80 18.76
CA SER A 40 16.46 -8.18 18.94
C SER A 40 16.55 -9.57 19.56
N ALA A 41 17.33 -10.46 18.96
CA ALA A 41 17.54 -11.80 19.50
C ALA A 41 19.04 -12.08 19.64
N THR A 42 19.43 -12.63 20.79
CA THR A 42 20.81 -13.05 21.07
C THR A 42 20.86 -14.58 21.19
N GLY A 43 22.01 -15.16 20.84
CA GLY A 43 22.22 -16.60 20.85
C GLY A 43 21.67 -17.34 19.63
N VAL A 44 21.96 -18.64 19.56
CA VAL A 44 21.73 -19.48 18.36
C VAL A 44 20.24 -19.63 18.02
N LEU A 45 19.37 -19.80 19.02
CA LEU A 45 17.93 -19.94 18.80
C LEU A 45 17.31 -18.66 18.24
N GLY A 46 17.76 -17.50 18.70
CA GLY A 46 17.34 -16.20 18.18
C GLY A 46 17.74 -16.01 16.72
N GLY A 47 19.00 -16.31 16.39
CA GLY A 47 19.50 -16.30 15.02
C GLY A 47 18.76 -17.28 14.12
N ALA A 48 18.49 -18.50 14.59
CA ALA A 48 17.73 -19.50 13.87
C ALA A 48 16.29 -19.04 13.59
N GLY A 49 15.62 -18.42 14.57
CA GLY A 49 14.28 -17.87 14.41
C GLY A 49 14.21 -16.77 13.34
N ILE A 50 15.17 -15.84 13.37
CA ILE A 50 15.29 -14.79 12.34
C ILE A 50 15.57 -15.40 10.97
N LEU A 51 16.49 -16.37 10.89
CA LEU A 51 16.84 -17.06 9.65
C LEU A 51 15.62 -17.79 9.05
N LEU A 52 14.84 -18.48 9.89
CA LEU A 52 13.61 -19.15 9.46
C LEU A 52 12.54 -18.15 8.98
N MET A 53 12.42 -16.98 9.61
CA MET A 53 11.51 -15.92 9.14
C MET A 53 11.91 -15.40 7.76
N VAL A 54 13.21 -15.11 7.57
CA VAL A 54 13.74 -14.69 6.26
C VAL A 54 13.49 -15.77 5.21
N LEU A 55 13.76 -17.03 5.55
CA LEU A 55 13.56 -18.16 4.65
C LEU A 55 12.07 -18.33 4.30
N ALA A 56 11.16 -18.25 5.27
CA ALA A 56 9.73 -18.34 5.04
C ALA A 56 9.22 -17.22 4.12
N PHE A 57 9.69 -15.99 4.31
CA PHE A 57 9.39 -14.86 3.43
C PHE A 57 9.91 -15.13 2.01
N LEU A 58 11.16 -15.57 1.89
CA LEU A 58 11.79 -15.86 0.59
C LEU A 58 11.06 -16.98 -0.15
N LEU A 59 10.73 -18.09 0.52
CA LEU A 59 9.95 -19.18 -0.08
C LEU A 59 8.56 -18.69 -0.49
N THR A 60 7.87 -17.94 0.35
CA THR A 60 6.54 -17.42 0.01
C THR A 60 6.60 -16.58 -1.25
N PHE A 61 7.55 -15.65 -1.33
CA PHE A 61 7.69 -14.77 -2.48
C PHE A 61 8.13 -15.52 -3.75
N LEU A 62 8.99 -16.53 -3.60
CA LEU A 62 9.50 -17.30 -4.73
C LEU A 62 8.48 -18.33 -5.25
N LEU A 63 7.66 -18.93 -4.37
CA LEU A 63 6.66 -19.94 -4.73
C LEU A 63 5.30 -19.36 -5.15
N TRP A 64 4.94 -18.16 -4.65
CA TRP A 64 3.69 -17.48 -4.99
C TRP A 64 3.45 -17.31 -6.51
N PRO A 65 4.41 -16.83 -7.32
CA PRO A 65 4.19 -16.63 -8.76
C PRO A 65 4.04 -17.94 -9.55
N PHE A 66 4.62 -19.05 -9.07
CA PHE A 66 4.48 -20.35 -9.73
C PHE A 66 3.13 -21.02 -9.42
N LYS A 67 2.48 -20.66 -8.31
CA LYS A 67 1.16 -21.19 -7.96
C LYS A 67 0.04 -20.59 -8.82
N SER A 68 0.15 -19.32 -9.21
CA SER A 68 -0.81 -18.66 -10.12
C SER A 68 -0.74 -19.19 -11.56
N ALA A 69 0.46 -19.50 -12.06
CA ALA A 69 0.63 -20.04 -13.42
C ALA A 69 -0.05 -21.40 -13.64
N ARG A 70 -0.18 -22.23 -12.59
CA ARG A 70 -0.78 -23.57 -12.67
C ARG A 70 -2.32 -23.54 -12.72
N LEU A 71 -2.95 -22.50 -12.18
CA LEU A 71 -4.41 -22.35 -12.21
C LEU A 71 -4.89 -21.89 -13.60
N GLU A 72 -4.05 -21.17 -14.35
CA GLU A 72 -4.37 -20.70 -15.70
C GLU A 72 -4.20 -21.80 -16.77
N SER A 73 -3.36 -22.80 -16.49
CA SER A 73 -3.04 -23.90 -17.43
C SER A 73 -4.02 -25.07 -17.38
N ALA A 74 -5.05 -25.04 -16.53
CA ALA A 74 -5.97 -26.15 -16.29
C ALA A 74 -7.31 -26.04 -17.04
N SER A 75 -7.47 -25.08 -17.97
CA SER A 75 -8.61 -25.10 -18.89
C SER A 75 -8.27 -25.97 -20.11
N PRO A 76 -8.97 -27.10 -20.34
CA PRO A 76 -8.82 -27.86 -21.57
C PRO A 76 -9.41 -27.02 -22.71
N VAL A 77 -8.58 -26.50 -23.60
CA VAL A 77 -9.01 -25.77 -24.79
C VAL A 77 -9.60 -26.79 -25.79
N PRO A 78 -10.90 -26.70 -26.16
CA PRO A 78 -11.45 -27.45 -27.30
C PRO A 78 -10.87 -26.90 -28.62
N PRO A 79 -10.77 -27.71 -29.69
CA PRO A 79 -10.13 -27.31 -30.95
C PRO A 79 -10.79 -26.06 -31.59
N PRO A 80 -10.03 -25.25 -32.34
CA PRO A 80 -10.46 -23.92 -32.78
C PRO A 80 -11.57 -23.99 -33.83
N ALA A 81 -12.69 -23.34 -33.54
CA ALA A 81 -13.71 -22.94 -34.51
C ALA A 81 -13.23 -21.69 -35.29
N PRO A 82 -13.67 -21.48 -36.55
CA PRO A 82 -13.17 -20.41 -37.43
C PRO A 82 -13.43 -19.00 -36.88
N PRO A 83 -12.65 -17.99 -37.30
CA PRO A 83 -12.58 -16.69 -36.64
C PRO A 83 -13.87 -15.88 -36.85
N SER A 84 -14.73 -15.84 -35.83
CA SER A 84 -15.78 -14.84 -35.75
C SER A 84 -15.18 -13.50 -35.34
N SER A 85 -15.32 -12.53 -36.24
CA SER A 85 -14.94 -11.13 -36.08
C SER A 85 -15.74 -10.45 -34.96
N GLU A 86 -15.33 -10.66 -33.71
CA GLU A 86 -15.73 -9.81 -32.59
C GLU A 86 -14.46 -9.44 -31.83
N GLU A 87 -13.76 -8.41 -32.34
CA GLU A 87 -12.76 -7.68 -31.57
C GLU A 87 -13.45 -7.07 -30.36
N LEU A 88 -13.32 -7.76 -29.22
CA LEU A 88 -13.55 -7.18 -27.90
C LEU A 88 -12.79 -5.85 -27.79
N PRO A 89 -13.35 -4.82 -27.12
CA PRO A 89 -12.66 -3.55 -26.97
C PRO A 89 -11.33 -3.79 -26.25
N ALA A 90 -10.22 -3.54 -26.95
CA ALA A 90 -8.84 -3.58 -26.44
C ALA A 90 -8.53 -2.42 -25.47
N GLY A 91 -9.45 -2.16 -24.54
CA GLY A 91 -9.38 -1.12 -23.52
C GLY A 91 -9.13 -1.71 -22.14
N GLY A 92 -8.12 -2.59 -22.00
CA GLY A 92 -7.65 -3.04 -20.70
C GLY A 92 -7.24 -1.82 -19.86
N ARG A 93 -8.04 -1.47 -18.85
CA ARG A 93 -7.87 -0.23 -18.09
C ARG A 93 -6.52 -0.28 -17.36
N ARG A 94 -5.59 0.56 -17.81
CA ARG A 94 -4.25 0.69 -17.27
C ARG A 94 -4.29 1.30 -15.87
N TRP A 95 -3.90 0.51 -14.86
CA TRP A 95 -3.83 0.94 -13.45
C TRP A 95 -2.39 0.96 -12.95
N GLY A 96 -2.08 1.90 -12.06
CA GLY A 96 -0.82 1.99 -11.33
C GLY A 96 -0.98 2.85 -10.08
N GLY A 97 -0.01 2.78 -9.18
CA GLY A 97 -0.02 3.51 -7.93
C GLY A 97 1.37 3.60 -7.29
N VAL A 98 1.49 4.49 -6.32
CA VAL A 98 2.72 4.72 -5.54
C VAL A 98 2.37 4.59 -4.07
N VAL A 99 3.15 3.78 -3.34
CA VAL A 99 3.05 3.63 -1.88
C VAL A 99 4.38 4.06 -1.28
N PHE A 100 4.33 4.97 -0.30
CA PHE A 100 5.52 5.40 0.44
C PHE A 100 5.69 4.50 1.66
N LEU A 101 6.73 3.65 1.63
CA LEU A 101 7.12 2.82 2.76
C LEU A 101 8.27 3.53 3.48
N GLY A 102 7.91 4.42 4.41
CA GLY A 102 8.87 5.40 4.94
C GLY A 102 9.31 6.39 3.84
N PRO A 103 10.57 6.86 3.82
CA PRO A 103 11.05 7.79 2.80
C PRO A 103 11.26 7.13 1.43
N ILE A 104 11.09 5.82 1.31
CA ILE A 104 11.35 5.08 0.07
C ILE A 104 10.03 4.93 -0.71
N PRO A 105 9.88 5.58 -1.88
CA PRO A 105 8.72 5.36 -2.73
C PRO A 105 8.78 3.99 -3.42
N VAL A 106 7.70 3.22 -3.33
CA VAL A 106 7.50 1.97 -4.05
C VAL A 106 6.43 2.16 -5.12
N VAL A 107 6.75 1.81 -6.35
CA VAL A 107 5.95 2.12 -7.55
C VAL A 107 5.42 0.84 -8.18
N PHE A 108 4.13 0.80 -8.47
CA PHE A 108 3.47 -0.33 -9.12
C PHE A 108 2.70 0.13 -10.36
N GLY A 109 2.75 -0.66 -11.43
CA GLY A 109 2.02 -0.36 -12.66
C GLY A 109 1.75 -1.62 -13.46
N SER A 110 0.57 -1.66 -14.10
CA SER A 110 0.11 -2.73 -14.99
C SER A 110 0.94 -2.88 -16.27
N ASP A 111 1.62 -1.81 -16.69
CA ASP A 111 2.46 -1.76 -17.89
C ASP A 111 3.67 -0.86 -17.64
N VAL A 112 4.79 -1.10 -18.35
CA VAL A 112 6.03 -0.31 -18.25
C VAL A 112 5.78 1.21 -18.42
N ARG A 113 4.84 1.59 -19.28
CA ARG A 113 4.47 3.01 -19.50
C ARG A 113 3.82 3.62 -18.26
N VAL A 114 2.93 2.86 -17.60
CA VAL A 114 2.25 3.27 -16.37
C VAL A 114 3.24 3.30 -15.20
N THR A 115 4.09 2.28 -15.08
CA THR A 115 5.14 2.22 -14.05
C THR A 115 6.10 3.39 -14.18
N ARG A 116 6.51 3.77 -15.41
CA ARG A 116 7.38 4.93 -15.63
C ARG A 116 6.69 6.25 -15.26
N ALA A 117 5.40 6.40 -15.59
CA ALA A 117 4.62 7.57 -15.19
C ALA A 117 4.48 7.67 -13.65
N MET A 118 4.16 6.56 -12.99
CA MET A 118 4.06 6.50 -11.53
C MET A 118 5.42 6.71 -10.84
N LEU A 119 6.53 6.30 -11.47
CA LEU A 119 7.87 6.58 -10.98
C LEU A 119 8.17 8.07 -10.97
N VAL A 120 7.80 8.78 -12.03
CA VAL A 120 7.94 10.25 -12.08
C VAL A 120 7.10 10.90 -10.98
N VAL A 121 5.84 10.46 -10.82
CA VAL A 121 4.96 10.96 -9.74
C VAL A 121 5.60 10.74 -8.37
N ALA A 122 6.18 9.57 -8.14
CA ALA A 122 6.85 9.23 -6.89
C ALA A 122 8.08 10.11 -6.59
N VAL A 123 8.92 10.34 -7.60
CA VAL A 123 10.13 11.17 -7.45
C VAL A 123 9.74 12.63 -7.21
N VAL A 124 8.77 13.16 -7.97
CA VAL A 124 8.30 14.54 -7.82
C VAL A 124 7.69 14.75 -6.44
N SER A 125 6.82 13.84 -5.99
CA SER A 125 6.21 13.93 -4.67
C SER A 125 7.24 13.78 -3.54
N PHE A 126 8.24 12.90 -3.69
CA PHE A 126 9.33 12.78 -2.74
C PHE A 126 10.16 14.07 -2.64
N LEU A 127 10.57 14.65 -3.78
CA LEU A 127 11.30 15.92 -3.81
C LEU A 127 10.48 17.06 -3.18
N ALA A 128 9.19 17.14 -3.48
CA ALA A 128 8.30 18.14 -2.89
C ALA A 128 8.26 18.03 -1.37
N LEU A 129 8.15 16.81 -0.83
CA LEU A 129 8.18 16.56 0.61
C LEU A 129 9.53 16.94 1.24
N VAL A 130 10.65 16.61 0.57
CA VAL A 130 11.99 17.02 1.03
C VAL A 130 12.12 18.54 1.07
N VAL A 131 11.74 19.24 0.00
CA VAL A 131 11.80 20.71 -0.07
C VAL A 131 10.93 21.33 1.03
N LEU A 132 9.69 20.83 1.19
CA LEU A 132 8.78 21.32 2.23
C LEU A 132 9.36 21.10 3.63
N THR A 133 10.01 19.96 3.87
CA THR A 133 10.67 19.65 5.15
C THR A 133 11.84 20.60 5.41
N VAL A 134 12.68 20.86 4.41
CA VAL A 134 13.82 21.78 4.50
C VAL A 134 13.36 23.22 4.74
N LEU A 135 12.35 23.68 4.00
CA LEU A 135 11.75 25.00 4.20
C LEU A 135 11.17 25.14 5.61
N SER A 136 10.48 24.10 6.09
CA SER A 136 9.96 24.09 7.46
C SER A 136 11.06 24.14 8.52
N LEU A 137 12.21 23.49 8.28
CA LEU A 137 13.35 23.54 9.21
C LEU A 137 14.05 24.90 9.22
N LEU A 138 14.09 25.58 8.06
CA LEU A 138 14.71 26.90 7.90
C LEU A 138 13.81 28.05 8.38
N ALA A 139 12.50 27.82 8.46
CA ALA A 139 11.52 28.78 8.95
C ALA A 139 11.33 28.74 10.48
N ILE A 140 12.04 27.85 11.17
CA ILE A 140 12.18 27.76 12.63
C ILE A 140 13.46 28.51 13.04
#